data_AF-A0A1Q7JBA6-F1
#
_entry.id   AF-A0A1Q7JBA6-F1
#
_cell.length_a   1.000
_cell.length_b   1.000
_cell.length_c   1.000
_cell.angle_alpha   90.00
_cell.angle_beta   90.00
_cell.angle_gamma   90.00
#
_symmetry.space_group_name_H-M   'P 1'
#
loop_
_entity.id
_entity.type
_entity.pdbx_description
1 polymer ?
#
loop_
_entity_poly.entity_id
_entity_poly.type
_entity_poly.pdbx_seq_one_letter_code
_entity_poly.pdbx_strand_id
1 'polypeptide(L)'
;MKDNKKRGRMGVVASVVKRPHGRVRLVFDDLERSASDWRTLGLYTWKDMSQRAFRLKLSDKQLAEIGFVLVARLLALEKHSSSRKRRTKED
;
A
#
# COMPACT_ATOMS: atom_id res chain seq x y z
N MET A 1 -9.61 6.91 21.21
CA MET A 1 -9.86 7.78 20.04
C MET A 1 -10.89 7.08 19.15
N LYS A 2 -12.08 7.66 18.92
CA LYS A 2 -13.08 7.05 18.02
C LYS A 2 -12.66 7.32 16.58
N ASP A 3 -12.50 6.27 15.80
CA ASP A 3 -12.30 6.35 14.36
C ASP A 3 -13.49 7.07 13.71
N ASN A 4 -13.23 8.18 13.01
CA ASN A 4 -14.25 8.97 12.33
C ASN A 4 -14.74 8.30 11.03
N LYS A 5 -14.22 7.11 10.69
CA LYS A 5 -14.56 6.28 9.51
C LYS A 5 -14.49 6.99 8.15
N LYS A 6 -14.01 8.23 8.12
CA LYS A 6 -13.73 8.97 6.91
C LYS A 6 -12.48 8.37 6.31
N ARG A 7 -12.61 7.79 5.13
CA ARG A 7 -11.51 7.23 4.33
C ARG A 7 -11.58 7.81 2.94
N GLY A 8 -10.42 8.03 2.32
CA GLY A 8 -10.34 8.44 0.92
C GLY A 8 -10.90 7.39 -0.02
N ARG A 9 -11.04 7.74 -1.30
CA ARG A 9 -11.44 6.81 -2.37
C ARG A 9 -10.31 5.85 -2.76
N MET A 10 -9.06 6.22 -2.52
CA MET A 10 -7.88 5.41 -2.84
C MET A 10 -7.16 5.03 -1.55
N GLY A 11 -6.45 3.92 -1.56
CA GLY A 11 -5.68 3.46 -0.43
C GLY A 11 -4.57 2.51 -0.83
N VAL A 12 -3.71 2.17 0.13
CA VAL A 12 -2.72 1.10 -0.01
C VAL A 12 -2.92 0.16 1.17
N VAL A 13 -3.03 -1.15 0.89
CA VAL A 13 -2.96 -2.19 1.92
C VAL A 13 -1.51 -2.66 2.03
N ALA A 14 -0.99 -2.69 3.25
CA ALA A 14 0.28 -3.32 3.57
C ALA A 14 0.02 -4.69 4.18
N SER A 15 0.55 -5.74 3.57
CA SER A 15 0.38 -7.10 4.06
C SER A 15 1.70 -7.88 4.02
N VAL A 16 1.75 -8.94 4.82
CA VAL A 16 2.96 -9.74 5.03
C VAL A 16 2.66 -11.18 4.64
N VAL A 17 3.43 -11.73 3.70
CA VAL A 17 3.24 -13.08 3.18
C VAL A 17 4.45 -13.94 3.54
N LYS A 18 4.21 -15.11 4.16
CA LYS A 18 5.27 -16.09 4.42
C LYS A 18 5.76 -16.71 3.11
N ARG A 19 7.05 -16.93 3.01
CA ARG A 19 7.72 -17.53 1.85
C ARG A 19 8.53 -18.75 2.30
N PRO A 20 8.87 -19.68 1.37
CA PRO A 20 9.75 -20.79 1.67
C PRO A 20 11.09 -20.34 2.28
N HIS A 21 11.76 -21.27 2.97
CA HIS A 21 13.07 -21.04 3.60
C HIS A 21 13.10 -19.91 4.63
N GLY A 22 12.02 -19.74 5.40
CA GLY A 22 11.96 -18.75 6.49
C GLY A 22 12.06 -17.31 5.99
N ARG A 23 11.53 -17.03 4.79
CA ARG A 23 11.45 -15.68 4.22
C ARG A 23 10.06 -15.08 4.39
N VAL A 24 10.00 -13.77 4.31
CA VAL A 24 8.79 -12.98 4.44
C VAL A 24 8.80 -11.92 3.34
N ARG A 25 7.65 -11.75 2.68
CA ARG A 25 7.44 -10.74 1.65
C ARG A 25 6.54 -9.64 2.19
N LEU A 26 6.98 -8.39 2.08
CA LEU A 26 6.11 -7.23 2.29
C LEU A 26 5.47 -6.86 0.96
N VAL A 27 4.14 -6.78 0.98
CA VAL A 27 3.29 -6.48 -0.17
C VAL A 27 2.57 -5.17 0.08
N PHE A 28 2.52 -4.32 -0.94
CA PHE A 28 1.72 -3.10 -0.97
C PHE A 28 0.72 -3.20 -2.12
N ASP A 29 -0.55 -3.41 -1.79
CA ASP A 29 -1.62 -3.48 -2.77
C ASP A 29 -2.30 -2.13 -2.89
N ASP A 30 -2.38 -1.60 -4.11
CA ASP A 30 -3.14 -0.40 -4.38
C ASP A 30 -4.62 -0.75 -4.36
N LEU A 31 -5.41 0.05 -3.66
CA LEU A 31 -6.84 -0.13 -3.50
C LEU A 31 -7.63 1.06 -4.03
N GLU A 32 -8.79 0.78 -4.59
CA GLU A 32 -9.85 1.76 -4.83
C GLU A 32 -11.12 1.34 -4.09
N ARG A 33 -11.76 2.31 -3.46
CA ARG A 33 -13.02 2.13 -2.75
C ARG A 33 -14.17 2.06 -3.76
N SER A 34 -14.88 0.94 -3.76
CA SER A 34 -16.18 0.76 -4.40
C SER A 34 -17.31 1.20 -3.47
N ALA A 35 -18.56 1.03 -3.89
CA ALA A 35 -19.74 1.46 -3.12
C ALA A 35 -19.80 0.86 -1.70
N SER A 36 -19.35 -0.38 -1.52
CA SER A 36 -19.37 -1.12 -0.25
C SER A 36 -18.01 -1.62 0.22
N ASP A 37 -17.04 -1.77 -0.70
CA ASP A 37 -15.81 -2.54 -0.45
C ASP A 37 -14.56 -1.86 -1.01
N TRP A 38 -13.41 -2.47 -0.75
CA TRP A 38 -12.15 -2.12 -1.40
C TRP A 38 -11.84 -3.13 -2.50
N ARG A 39 -11.50 -2.61 -3.68
CA ARG A 39 -11.04 -3.41 -4.81
C ARG A 39 -9.55 -3.18 -5.02
N THR A 40 -8.79 -4.26 -5.16
CA THR A 40 -7.38 -4.19 -5.55
C THR A 40 -7.24 -3.75 -7.01
N LEU A 41 -6.43 -2.72 -7.23
CA LEU A 41 -6.10 -2.19 -8.54
C LEU A 41 -4.83 -2.82 -9.12
N GLY A 42 -3.87 -3.15 -8.26
CA GLY A 42 -2.60 -3.73 -8.67
C GLY A 42 -1.78 -4.21 -7.48
N LEU A 43 -1.03 -5.28 -7.71
CA LEU A 43 -0.12 -5.90 -6.75
C LEU A 43 1.27 -5.29 -6.88
N TYR A 44 1.76 -4.64 -5.83
CA TYR A 44 3.15 -4.20 -5.76
C TYR A 44 3.91 -4.99 -4.69
N THR A 45 4.72 -5.95 -5.15
CA THR A 45 5.66 -6.66 -4.28
C THR A 45 6.86 -5.74 -4.02
N TRP A 46 7.09 -5.36 -2.77
CA TRP A 46 8.17 -4.45 -2.44
C TRP A 46 9.48 -5.16 -2.10
N LYS A 47 9.49 -6.02 -1.07
CA LYS A 47 10.75 -6.60 -0.57
C LYS A 47 10.57 -7.97 0.09
N ASP A 48 11.44 -8.90 -0.28
CA ASP A 48 11.62 -10.17 0.43
C ASP A 48 12.76 -10.03 1.45
N MET A 49 12.46 -10.36 2.70
CA MET A 49 13.41 -10.34 3.81
C MET A 49 13.39 -11.65 4.59
N SER A 50 14.43 -11.91 5.39
CA SER A 50 14.42 -13.05 6.30
C SER A 50 13.38 -12.83 7.40
N GLN A 51 12.72 -13.90 7.84
CA GLN A 51 11.77 -13.85 8.94
C GLN A 51 12.44 -13.40 10.25
N ARG A 52 13.73 -13.72 10.42
CA ARG A 52 14.55 -13.24 11.54
C ARG A 52 14.70 -11.72 11.52
N ALA A 53 15.03 -11.12 10.37
CA ALA A 53 15.14 -9.67 10.24
C ALA A 53 13.79 -8.97 10.49
N PHE A 54 12.69 -9.54 9.99
CA PHE A 54 11.35 -9.00 10.23
C PHE A 54 10.93 -9.05 11.70
N ARG A 55 11.33 -10.10 12.44
CA ARG A 55 10.94 -10.31 13.84
C ARG A 55 11.80 -9.58 14.88
N LEU A 56 13.10 -9.42 14.63
CA LEU A 56 14.04 -9.02 15.69
C LEU A 56 14.19 -7.50 15.87
N LYS A 57 13.87 -6.71 14.84
CA LYS A 57 13.68 -5.24 14.79
C LYS A 57 14.18 -4.79 13.43
N LEU A 58 13.29 -4.17 12.66
CA LEU A 58 13.72 -3.37 11.51
C LEU A 58 14.50 -2.15 12.04
N SER A 59 15.60 -1.79 11.37
CA SER A 59 16.31 -0.56 11.71
C SER A 59 15.49 0.68 11.34
N ASP A 60 15.77 1.82 11.95
CA ASP A 60 15.08 3.09 11.62
C ASP A 60 15.18 3.42 10.13
N LYS A 61 16.33 3.12 9.51
CA LYS A 61 16.50 3.25 8.06
C LYS A 61 15.54 2.36 7.28
N GLN A 62 15.36 1.09 7.68
CA GLN A 62 14.43 0.18 7.02
C GLN A 62 12.97 0.59 7.22
N LEU A 63 12.63 1.08 8.41
CA LEU A 63 11.30 1.63 8.70
C LEU A 63 11.03 2.89 7.86
N ALA A 64 12.02 3.77 7.72
CA ALA A 64 11.94 4.94 6.86
C ALA A 64 11.78 4.55 5.39
N GLU A 65 12.51 3.54 4.90
CA GLU A 65 12.35 3.00 3.54
C GLU A 65 10.94 2.44 3.31
N ILE A 66 10.38 1.68 4.26
CA ILE A 66 8.99 1.17 4.21
C ILE A 66 8.01 2.34 4.11
N GLY A 67 8.13 3.30 5.02
CA GLY A 67 7.24 4.46 5.09
C GLY A 67 7.31 5.29 3.81
N PHE A 68 8.51 5.53 3.29
CA PHE A 68 8.72 6.25 2.04
C PHE A 68 8.00 5.57 0.87
N VAL A 69 8.14 4.25 0.72
CA VAL A 69 7.50 3.51 -0.38
C VAL A 69 5.98 3.56 -0.25
N LEU A 70 5.45 3.36 0.96
CA LEU A 70 4.00 3.47 1.22
C LEU A 70 3.46 4.85 0.83
N VAL A 71 4.13 5.93 1.25
CA VAL A 71 3.73 7.31 0.91
C VAL A 71 3.85 7.57 -0.59
N ALA A 72 4.92 7.10 -1.24
CA ALA A 72 5.09 7.26 -2.68
C ALA A 72 3.96 6.60 -3.48
N ARG A 73 3.49 5.41 -3.05
CA ARG A 73 2.34 4.73 -3.66
C ARG A 73 1.05 5.53 -3.47
N LEU A 74 0.79 6.04 -2.27
CA LEU A 74 -0.37 6.90 -2.01
C LEU A 74 -0.37 8.16 -2.88
N LEU A 75 0.77 8.84 -3.01
CA LEU A 75 0.92 10.01 -3.88
C LEU A 75 0.71 9.67 -5.36
N ALA A 76 1.19 8.51 -5.82
CA ALA A 76 0.93 8.05 -7.17
C ALA A 76 -0.58 7.85 -7.41
N LEU A 77 -1.28 7.19 -6.48
CA LEU A 77 -2.72 6.97 -6.58
C LEU A 77 -3.53 8.28 -6.58
N GLU A 78 -3.13 9.26 -5.77
CA GLU A 78 -3.75 10.58 -5.76
C GLU A 78 -3.62 11.27 -7.12
N LYS A 79 -2.42 11.30 -7.70
CA LYS A 79 -2.14 11.89 -9.01
C LYS A 79 -2.94 11.20 -10.13
N HIS A 80 -2.98 9.86 -10.13
CA HIS A 80 -3.73 9.09 -11.14
C HIS A 80 -5.26 9.22 -10.99
N SER A 81 -5.78 9.36 -9.77
CA SER A 81 -7.21 9.60 -9.56
C SER A 81 -7.68 10.94 -10.15
N SER A 82 -6.81 11.95 -10.09
CA SER A 82 -7.08 13.30 -10.57
C SER A 82 -7.11 13.38 -12.10
N SER A 83 -6.24 12.63 -12.78
CA SER A 83 -6.21 12.56 -14.24
C SER A 83 -7.38 11.76 -14.83
N ARG A 84 -7.86 10.72 -14.15
CA ARG A 84 -9.04 9.94 -14.60
C ARG A 84 -10.34 10.75 -14.54
N LYS A 85 -10.50 11.62 -13.53
CA LYS A 85 -11.65 12.54 -13.41
C LYS A 85 -11.68 13.63 -14.47
N ARG A 86 -10.54 14.04 -15.04
CA ARG A 86 -10.50 15.06 -16.10
C ARG A 86 -11.03 14.51 -17.42
N ARG A 87 -10.64 13.29 -17.80
CA ARG A 87 -11.08 12.66 -19.05
C ARG A 87 -12.58 12.37 -19.14
N THR A 88 -13.28 12.21 -18.02
CA THR A 88 -14.73 11.91 -18.01
C THR A 88 -15.62 13.16 -18.05
N LYS A 89 -15.04 14.36 -18.04
CA LYS A 89 -15.78 15.63 -18.12
C LYS A 89 -15.70 16.30 -19.49
N GLU A 90 -14.96 15.72 -20.42
CA GLU A 90 -14.75 16.25 -21.78
C GLU A 90 -15.47 15.44 -22.86
N ASP A 91 -16.29 14.45 -22.48
CA ASP A 91 -17.18 13.68 -23.36
C ASP A 91 -18.66 14.02 -23.10
#